data_AF-A0A8T5B495-F1
#
_entry.id   AF-A0A8T5B495-F1
#
_cell.length_a   1.000
_cell.length_b   1.000
_cell.length_c   1.000
_cell.angle_alpha   90.00
_cell.angle_beta   90.00
_cell.angle_gamma   90.00
#
_symmetry.space_group_name_H-M   'P 1'
#
loop_
_entity.id
_entity.type
_entity.pdbx_description
1 polymer ?
#
loop_
_entity_poly.entity_id
_entity_poly.type
_entity_poly.pdbx_seq_one_letter_code
_entity_poly.pdbx_strand_id
1 'polypeptide(L)'
;GTYSILVSFTANFTWSATVGVYTFNREFYGRAMPVVNTPSGYFVIFPKIEGGSEGNSSQSYRINIFLDSYETASSDIFSIKLPTPVNMSLFILASAALTYVNVFLIIDSYFKSKIEGISKARLILIGLSILASLFILHLFYGAISGGEAYV
;
A
#
# COMPACT_ATOMS: atom_id res chain seq x y z
N GLY A 1 2.74 -3.63 -15.21
CA GLY A 1 2.63 -3.77 -16.68
C GLY A 1 3.90 -4.38 -17.23
N THR A 2 3.85 -5.04 -18.38
CA THR A 2 5.02 -5.74 -18.96
C THR A 2 5.59 -4.97 -20.14
N TYR A 3 6.89 -4.71 -20.11
CA TYR A 3 7.65 -4.05 -21.17
C TYR A 3 8.68 -5.00 -21.77
N SER A 4 8.97 -4.86 -23.05
CA SER A 4 10.01 -5.64 -23.73
C SER A 4 11.03 -4.72 -24.37
N ILE A 5 12.31 -4.99 -24.09
CA ILE A 5 13.44 -4.33 -24.74
C ILE A 5 14.16 -5.37 -25.58
N LEU A 6 14.25 -5.11 -26.88
CA LEU A 6 14.98 -5.93 -27.83
C LEU A 6 16.28 -5.23 -28.20
N VAL A 7 17.41 -5.89 -27.96
CA VAL A 7 18.73 -5.44 -28.43
C VAL A 7 19.18 -6.38 -29.52
N SER A 8 19.38 -5.86 -30.72
CA SER A 8 19.87 -6.62 -31.87
C SER A 8 21.23 -6.10 -32.30
N PHE A 9 22.20 -6.99 -32.48
CA PHE A 9 23.52 -6.63 -32.98
C PHE A 9 24.14 -7.80 -33.73
N THR A 10 25.16 -7.51 -34.54
CA THR A 10 25.90 -8.52 -35.28
C THR A 10 27.32 -8.57 -34.75
N ALA A 11 27.81 -9.77 -34.48
CA ALA A 11 29.18 -9.98 -34.03
C ALA A 11 29.82 -11.13 -34.81
N ASN A 12 31.10 -10.95 -35.16
CA ASN A 12 31.96 -11.95 -35.80
C ASN A 12 33.04 -12.47 -34.84
N PHE A 13 32.93 -12.17 -33.55
CA PHE A 13 33.83 -12.62 -32.49
C PHE A 13 33.02 -13.08 -31.27
N THR A 14 33.67 -13.85 -30.40
CA THR A 14 33.08 -14.27 -29.12
C THR A 14 32.85 -13.06 -28.22
N TRP A 15 31.62 -12.88 -27.77
CA TRP A 15 31.23 -11.74 -26.97
C TRP A 15 30.58 -12.18 -25.67
N SER A 16 30.63 -11.31 -24.68
CA SER A 16 29.93 -11.50 -23.43
C SER A 16 29.38 -10.17 -22.94
N ALA A 17 28.10 -10.16 -22.57
CA ALA A 17 27.39 -8.99 -22.11
C ALA A 17 26.89 -9.20 -20.67
N THR A 18 26.97 -8.13 -19.89
CA THR A 18 26.39 -8.07 -18.56
C THR A 18 25.13 -7.22 -18.64
N VAL A 19 24.01 -7.77 -18.18
CA VAL A 19 22.74 -7.05 -18.06
C VAL A 19 22.47 -6.84 -16.58
N GLY A 20 21.94 -5.67 -16.23
CA GLY A 20 21.64 -5.35 -14.85
C GLY A 20 20.70 -4.15 -14.74
N VAL A 21 20.23 -3.89 -13.53
CA VAL A 21 19.32 -2.78 -13.23
C VAL A 21 19.96 -1.85 -12.23
N TYR A 22 19.87 -0.56 -12.53
CA TYR A 22 20.23 0.49 -11.61
C TYR A 22 19.04 0.81 -10.69
N THR A 23 19.22 0.68 -9.39
CA THR A 23 18.14 0.81 -8.40
C THR A 23 18.63 1.42 -7.09
N PHE A 24 17.74 2.10 -6.38
CA PHE A 24 17.94 2.50 -4.98
C PHE A 24 17.40 1.45 -4.00
N ASN A 25 16.52 0.56 -4.45
CA ASN A 25 15.93 -0.50 -3.66
C ASN A 25 16.52 -1.85 -4.09
N ARG A 26 17.65 -2.23 -3.48
CA ARG A 26 18.30 -3.52 -3.73
C ARG A 26 17.51 -4.72 -3.22
N GLU A 27 16.70 -4.54 -2.17
CA GLU A 27 15.98 -5.64 -1.55
C GLU A 27 14.88 -6.20 -2.45
N PHE A 28 14.32 -5.36 -3.31
CA PHE A 28 13.35 -5.75 -4.34
C PHE A 28 13.84 -6.89 -5.23
N TYR A 29 15.13 -6.90 -5.58
CA TYR A 29 15.72 -7.89 -6.50
C TYR A 29 16.27 -9.14 -5.80
N GLY A 30 16.06 -9.25 -4.48
CA GLY A 30 16.52 -10.36 -3.67
C GLY A 30 17.99 -10.25 -3.24
N ARG A 31 18.29 -10.69 -2.02
CA ARG A 31 19.63 -10.56 -1.40
C ARG A 31 20.72 -11.43 -2.05
N ALA A 32 20.34 -12.39 -2.89
CA ALA A 32 21.25 -13.35 -3.51
C ALA A 32 21.85 -12.86 -4.84
N MET A 33 21.32 -11.78 -5.43
CA MET A 33 21.86 -11.24 -6.67
C MET A 33 23.16 -10.46 -6.41
N PRO A 34 24.19 -10.58 -7.28
CA PRO A 34 25.39 -9.78 -7.16
C PRO A 34 25.08 -8.30 -7.40
N VAL A 35 25.60 -7.43 -6.53
CA VAL A 35 25.35 -5.99 -6.56
C VAL A 35 26.67 -5.23 -6.53
N VAL A 36 26.78 -4.22 -7.38
CA VAL A 36 27.85 -3.22 -7.33
C VAL A 36 27.30 -1.95 -6.70
N ASN A 37 27.93 -1.50 -5.62
CA ASN A 37 27.57 -0.22 -4.98
C ASN A 37 28.16 0.93 -5.80
N THR A 38 27.33 1.89 -6.17
CA THR A 38 27.74 3.12 -6.87
C THR A 38 27.44 4.34 -5.99
N PRO A 39 28.10 5.49 -6.22
CA PRO A 39 27.86 6.70 -5.40
C PRO A 39 26.40 7.16 -5.39
N SER A 40 25.64 6.81 -6.42
CA SER A 40 24.26 7.22 -6.62
C SER A 40 23.28 6.04 -6.59
N GLY A 41 23.61 4.89 -5.97
CA GLY A 41 22.70 3.75 -5.86
C GLY A 41 23.37 2.38 -5.93
N TYR A 42 22.62 1.41 -6.47
CA TYR A 42 23.03 0.02 -6.60
C TYR A 42 22.83 -0.46 -8.04
N PHE A 43 23.84 -1.12 -8.60
CA PHE A 43 23.71 -1.83 -9.87
C PHE A 43 23.57 -3.33 -9.59
N VAL A 44 22.36 -3.85 -9.73
CA VAL A 44 22.05 -5.28 -9.57
C VAL A 44 22.39 -6.00 -10.87
N ILE A 45 23.27 -6.98 -10.81
CA ILE A 45 23.79 -7.69 -11.97
C ILE A 45 23.02 -9.00 -12.15
N PHE A 46 22.48 -9.22 -13.35
CA PHE A 46 21.89 -10.48 -13.75
C PHE A 46 22.93 -11.42 -14.37
N PRO A 47 22.61 -12.73 -14.53
CA PRO A 47 23.52 -13.69 -15.13
C PRO A 47 24.07 -13.19 -16.48
N LYS A 48 25.37 -13.41 -16.66
CA LYS A 48 26.12 -13.01 -17.85
C LYS A 48 25.56 -13.75 -19.07
N ILE A 49 25.41 -13.03 -20.18
CA ILE A 49 24.97 -13.58 -21.45
C ILE A 49 26.19 -13.65 -22.36
N GLU A 50 26.41 -14.81 -22.98
CA GLU A 50 27.55 -15.03 -23.86
C GLU A 50 27.07 -15.53 -25.22
N GLY A 51 27.78 -15.13 -26.27
CA GLY A 51 27.56 -15.62 -27.62
C GLY A 51 28.89 -15.86 -28.31
N GLY A 52 28.98 -16.97 -29.03
CA GLY A 52 30.16 -17.35 -29.80
C GLY A 52 29.82 -17.44 -31.28
N SER A 53 30.73 -16.96 -32.13
CA SER A 53 30.69 -17.29 -33.55
C SER A 53 31.72 -18.37 -33.84
N GLU A 54 31.27 -19.52 -34.37
CA GLU A 54 32.17 -20.52 -34.93
C GLU A 54 32.57 -20.08 -36.34
N GLY A 55 33.83 -19.67 -36.50
CA GLY A 55 34.41 -19.27 -37.79
C GLY A 55 34.30 -17.77 -38.13
N ASN A 56 34.78 -17.39 -39.32
CA ASN A 56 34.87 -15.99 -39.79
C ASN A 56 33.52 -15.37 -40.22
N SER A 57 32.39 -16.06 -40.01
CA SER A 57 31.07 -15.54 -40.37
C SER A 57 30.48 -14.65 -39.28
N SER A 58 30.01 -13.46 -39.67
CA SER A 58 29.22 -12.58 -38.82
C SER A 58 27.85 -13.21 -38.50
N GLN A 59 27.54 -13.38 -37.21
CA GLN A 59 26.24 -13.86 -36.74
C GLN A 59 25.42 -12.72 -36.13
N SER A 60 24.11 -12.73 -36.36
CA SER A 60 23.19 -11.75 -35.77
C SER A 60 22.57 -12.29 -34.49
N TYR A 61 22.73 -11.53 -33.41
CA TYR A 61 22.25 -11.87 -32.07
C TYR A 61 21.08 -10.97 -31.68
N ARG A 62 20.15 -11.53 -30.89
CA ARG A 62 19.00 -10.83 -30.34
C ARG A 62 18.89 -11.13 -28.84
N ILE A 63 18.92 -10.08 -28.03
CA ILE A 63 18.72 -10.16 -26.58
C ILE A 63 17.33 -9.59 -26.28
N ASN A 64 16.45 -10.42 -25.72
CA ASN A 64 15.13 -10.03 -25.26
C ASN A 64 15.16 -9.82 -23.74
N ILE A 65 14.90 -8.61 -23.29
CA ILE A 65 14.79 -8.26 -21.88
C ILE A 65 13.32 -7.97 -21.58
N PHE A 66 12.72 -8.80 -20.75
CA PHE A 66 11.35 -8.61 -20.26
C PHE A 66 11.38 -7.91 -18.91
N LEU A 67 10.59 -6.85 -18.80
CA LEU A 67 10.48 -6.00 -17.62
C LEU A 67 9.05 -6.04 -17.12
N ASP A 68 8.83 -6.73 -16.02
CA ASP A 68 7.54 -6.71 -15.33
C ASP A 68 7.56 -5.60 -14.28
N SER A 69 6.73 -4.60 -14.48
CA SER A 69 6.43 -3.60 -13.46
C SER A 69 5.30 -4.09 -12.57
N TYR A 70 5.60 -4.18 -11.28
CA TYR A 70 4.62 -4.42 -10.24
C TYR A 70 4.35 -3.08 -9.56
N GLU A 71 3.08 -2.75 -9.35
CA GLU A 71 2.78 -1.70 -8.39
C GLU A 71 3.24 -2.21 -7.03
N THR A 72 4.31 -1.60 -6.50
CA THR A 72 4.55 -1.72 -5.07
C THR A 72 3.38 -1.02 -4.43
N ALA A 73 2.50 -1.78 -3.78
CA ALA A 73 1.47 -1.21 -2.94
C ALA A 73 2.18 -0.20 -2.04
N SER A 74 1.96 1.09 -2.29
CA SER A 74 2.55 2.12 -1.45
C SER A 74 2.08 1.79 -0.05
N SER A 75 3.02 1.61 0.88
CA SER A 75 2.74 1.60 2.31
C SER A 75 2.35 3.02 2.68
N ASP A 76 1.20 3.45 2.18
CA ASP A 76 0.61 4.70 2.54
C ASP A 76 0.14 4.52 3.97
N ILE A 77 0.73 5.30 4.88
CA ILE A 77 0.36 5.31 6.29
C ILE A 77 -1.13 5.68 6.43
N PHE A 78 -1.73 6.22 5.36
CA PHE A 78 -3.15 6.50 5.18
C PHE A 78 -3.81 5.68 4.08
N SER A 79 -3.50 4.37 3.95
CA SER A 79 -4.29 3.45 3.12
C SER A 79 -5.68 3.20 3.74
N ILE A 80 -6.50 4.25 3.81
CA ILE A 80 -7.91 4.15 4.17
C ILE A 80 -8.61 3.59 2.95
N LYS A 81 -8.91 2.29 3.00
CA LYS A 81 -9.78 1.66 2.02
C LYS A 81 -11.18 2.23 2.23
N LEU A 82 -11.54 3.20 1.39
CA LEU A 82 -12.87 3.76 1.43
C LEU A 82 -13.86 2.65 1.04
N PRO A 83 -14.93 2.44 1.83
CA PRO A 83 -15.99 1.52 1.45
C PRO A 83 -16.58 1.90 0.08
N THR A 84 -17.31 0.98 -0.54
CA THR A 84 -18.10 1.33 -1.73
C THR A 84 -18.99 2.54 -1.46
N PRO A 85 -19.35 3.37 -2.46
CA PRO A 85 -20.13 4.58 -2.22
C PRO A 85 -21.43 4.37 -1.42
N VAL A 86 -22.09 3.21 -1.62
CA VAL A 86 -23.28 2.80 -0.86
C VAL A 86 -22.95 2.50 0.60
N ASN A 87 -21.83 1.83 0.86
CA ASN A 87 -21.39 1.53 2.22
C ASN A 87 -20.92 2.80 2.94
N MET A 88 -20.32 3.75 2.21
CA MET A 88 -19.91 5.04 2.76
C MET A 88 -21.12 5.90 3.19
N SER A 89 -22.20 5.92 2.41
CA SER A 89 -23.42 6.66 2.80
C SER A 89 -24.07 6.05 4.04
N LEU A 90 -24.09 4.72 4.17
CA LEU A 90 -24.55 4.03 5.38
C LEU A 90 -23.69 4.38 6.60
N PHE A 91 -22.36 4.43 6.44
CA PHE A 91 -21.45 4.85 7.52
C PHE A 91 -21.72 6.27 8.00
N ILE A 92 -21.86 7.20 7.06
CA ILE A 92 -22.15 8.60 7.37
C ILE A 92 -23.49 8.72 8.12
N LEU A 93 -24.52 8.00 7.67
CA LEU A 93 -25.82 8.01 8.31
C LEU A 93 -25.76 7.46 9.75
N ALA A 94 -25.07 6.33 9.96
CA ALA A 94 -24.89 5.75 11.29
C ALA A 94 -24.09 6.68 12.22
N SER A 95 -23.03 7.31 11.72
CA SER A 95 -22.23 8.29 12.44
C SER A 95 -23.03 9.53 12.83
N ALA A 96 -23.85 10.04 11.92
CA ALA A 96 -24.74 11.17 12.20
C ALA A 96 -25.76 10.83 13.29
N ALA A 97 -26.38 9.63 13.23
CA ALA A 97 -27.34 9.19 14.24
C ALA A 97 -26.71 9.06 15.64
N LEU A 98 -25.53 8.44 15.76
CA LEU A 98 -24.84 8.30 17.03
C LEU A 98 -24.34 9.64 17.58
N THR A 99 -23.86 10.51 16.70
CA THR A 99 -23.45 11.87 17.06
C THR A 99 -24.64 12.67 17.59
N TYR A 100 -25.81 12.56 16.96
CA TYR A 100 -27.02 13.22 17.42
C TYR A 100 -27.40 12.80 18.84
N VAL A 101 -27.38 11.50 19.15
CA VAL A 101 -27.67 10.98 20.49
C VAL A 101 -26.67 11.52 21.52
N ASN A 102 -25.37 11.50 21.21
CA ASN A 102 -24.34 12.00 22.12
C ASN A 102 -24.49 13.52 22.37
N VAL A 103 -24.74 14.30 21.32
CA VAL A 103 -24.96 15.75 21.43
C VAL A 103 -26.21 16.03 22.26
N PHE A 104 -27.30 15.30 22.05
CA PHE A 104 -28.51 15.42 22.84
C PHE A 104 -28.24 15.20 24.33
N LEU A 105 -27.52 14.13 24.69
CA LEU A 105 -27.15 13.83 26.08
C LEU A 105 -26.28 14.93 26.70
N ILE A 106 -25.35 15.49 25.94
CA ILE A 106 -24.50 16.60 26.41
C ILE A 106 -25.33 17.86 26.66
N ILE A 107 -26.20 18.23 25.73
CA ILE A 107 -27.05 19.43 25.84
C ILE A 107 -28.05 19.27 26.99
N ASP A 108 -28.74 18.13 27.09
CA ASP A 108 -29.64 17.81 28.19
C ASP A 108 -28.90 17.83 29.54
N SER A 109 -27.65 17.37 29.56
CA SER A 109 -26.80 17.47 30.74
C SER A 109 -26.45 18.90 31.11
N TYR A 110 -26.08 19.71 30.12
CA TYR A 110 -25.76 21.12 30.31
C TYR A 110 -26.91 21.91 30.93
N PHE A 111 -28.13 21.78 30.39
CA PHE A 111 -29.29 22.50 30.92
C PHE A 111 -29.63 22.06 32.34
N LYS A 112 -29.64 20.76 32.62
CA LYS A 112 -29.90 20.28 33.98
C LYS A 112 -28.83 20.73 34.97
N SER A 113 -27.57 20.88 34.52
CA SER A 113 -26.51 21.43 35.37
C SER A 113 -26.80 22.84 35.86
N LYS A 114 -27.53 23.64 35.08
CA LYS A 114 -27.89 25.02 35.44
C LYS A 114 -29.06 25.09 36.41
N ILE A 115 -29.88 24.03 36.49
CA ILE A 115 -31.08 24.00 37.34
C ILE A 115 -30.80 23.25 38.64
N GLU A 116 -30.19 22.06 38.58
CA GLU A 116 -30.11 21.11 39.71
C GLU A 116 -28.67 20.67 40.03
N GLY A 117 -27.68 21.10 39.23
CA GLY A 117 -26.32 20.58 39.29
C GLY A 117 -26.18 19.21 38.62
N ILE A 118 -24.96 18.87 38.19
CA ILE A 118 -24.66 17.58 37.56
C ILE A 118 -24.11 16.59 38.60
N SER A 119 -24.72 15.40 38.67
CA SER A 119 -24.15 14.29 39.43
C SER A 119 -22.95 13.68 38.69
N LYS A 120 -21.95 13.21 39.45
CA LYS A 120 -20.78 12.50 38.88
C LYS A 120 -21.19 11.26 38.08
N ALA A 121 -22.25 10.57 38.52
CA ALA A 121 -22.82 9.42 37.83
C ALA A 121 -23.29 9.76 36.40
N ARG A 122 -23.89 10.94 36.20
CA ARG A 122 -24.37 11.34 34.87
C ARG A 122 -23.24 11.68 33.90
N LEU A 123 -22.16 12.29 34.39
CA LEU A 123 -20.96 12.50 33.56
C LEU A 123 -20.33 11.17 33.13
N ILE A 124 -20.27 10.20 34.04
CA ILE A 124 -19.77 8.85 33.73
C ILE A 124 -20.63 8.19 32.65
N LEU A 125 -21.96 8.28 32.75
CA LEU A 125 -22.88 7.75 31.74
C LEU A 125 -22.71 8.39 30.36
N ILE A 126 -22.51 9.72 30.30
CA ILE A 126 -22.25 10.42 29.03
C ILE A 126 -20.92 9.95 28.43
N GLY A 127 -19.87 9.85 29.25
CA GLY A 127 -18.57 9.32 28.79
C GLY A 127 -18.69 7.90 28.26
N LEU A 128 -19.43 7.03 28.97
CA LEU A 128 -19.68 5.65 28.55
C LEU A 128 -20.47 5.59 27.23
N SER A 129 -21.47 6.46 27.05
CA SER A 129 -22.25 6.56 25.80
C SER A 129 -21.35 6.94 24.62
N ILE A 130 -20.43 7.90 24.80
CA ILE A 130 -19.50 8.30 23.74
C ILE A 130 -18.57 7.13 23.37
N LEU A 131 -18.01 6.44 24.37
CA LEU A 131 -17.16 5.27 24.13
C LEU A 131 -17.91 4.15 23.41
N ALA A 132 -19.15 3.87 23.82
CA ALA A 132 -20.00 2.88 23.15
C ALA A 132 -20.29 3.28 21.69
N SER A 133 -20.60 4.55 21.42
CA SER A 133 -20.78 5.05 20.05
C SER A 133 -19.53 4.88 19.18
N LEU A 134 -18.34 5.17 19.71
CA LEU A 134 -17.07 4.94 19.00
C LEU A 134 -16.82 3.47 18.72
N PHE A 135 -17.10 2.59 19.69
CA PHE A 135 -16.96 1.15 19.52
C PHE A 135 -17.92 0.60 18.45
N ILE A 136 -19.17 1.05 18.45
CA ILE A 136 -20.16 0.68 17.43
C ILE A 136 -19.71 1.14 16.04
N LEU A 137 -19.21 2.37 15.90
CA LEU A 137 -18.71 2.87 14.61
C LEU A 137 -17.49 2.08 14.12
N HIS A 138 -16.61 1.66 15.02
CA HIS A 138 -15.47 0.83 14.67
C HIS A 138 -15.91 -0.54 14.14
N LEU A 139 -16.82 -1.22 14.83
CA LEU A 139 -17.38 -2.50 14.37
C LEU A 139 -18.13 -2.35 13.04
N PHE A 140 -18.92 -1.29 12.90
CA PHE A 140 -19.68 -1.03 11.70
C PHE A 140 -18.77 -0.75 10.50
N TYR A 141 -17.69 0.02 10.70
CA TYR A 141 -16.67 0.25 9.67
C TYR A 141 -16.01 -1.07 9.20
N GLY A 142 -15.66 -1.96 10.12
CA GLY A 142 -15.12 -3.28 9.78
C GLY A 142 -16.11 -4.13 8.97
N ALA A 143 -17.39 -4.10 9.31
CA ALA A 143 -18.43 -4.87 8.60
C ALA A 143 -18.66 -4.38 7.16
N ILE A 144 -18.64 -3.06 6.94
CA ILE A 144 -18.99 -2.45 5.63
C ILE A 144 -17.78 -2.26 4.70
N SER A 145 -16.55 -2.26 5.20
CA SER A 145 -15.35 -2.06 4.38
C SER A 145 -14.91 -3.30 3.58
N GLY A 146 -15.64 -4.42 3.71
CA GLY A 146 -15.32 -5.69 3.08
C GLY A 146 -14.28 -6.41 3.92
N GLY A 147 -14.77 -7.21 4.87
CA GLY A 147 -13.96 -7.78 5.95
C GLY A 147 -12.75 -8.58 5.46
N GLU A 148 -11.57 -8.12 5.85
CA GLU A 148 -10.60 -9.05 6.41
C GLU A 148 -10.88 -9.10 7.91
N ALA A 149 -11.69 -10.09 8.27
CA ALA A 149 -11.72 -10.57 9.63
C ALA A 149 -10.28 -10.96 10.01
N TYR A 150 -9.81 -10.33 11.07
CA TYR A 150 -8.80 -10.82 12.00
C TYR A 150 -8.44 -12.31 11.79
N VAL A 151 -7.21 -12.55 11.35
CA VAL A 151 -6.43 -13.75 11.73
C VAL A 151 -5.27 -13.28 12.58
#